data_AF-C9ZFA8-F1
#
_entry.id   AF-C9ZFA8-F1
#
_cell.length_a   1.000
_cell.length_b   1.000
_cell.length_c   1.000
_cell.angle_alpha   90.00
_cell.angle_beta   90.00
_cell.angle_gamma   90.00
#
_symmetry.space_group_name_H-M   'P 1'
#
loop_
_entity.id
_entity.type
_entity.pdbx_description
1 polymer ?
#
loop_
_entity_poly.entity_id
_entity_poly.type
_entity_poly.pdbx_seq_one_letter_code
_entity_poly.pdbx_strand_id
1 'polypeptide(L)'
;MTTRELTKGQAGVLGTAAGLMVVVGAFGAWGTYSNAVAEFHRQATAAGVVAAGEGLTLILAMVMLGRTMLGQPSPAVVRGGMWLAPLSASGIGITIATDVREAAVYAVTPLAMSGAAEGLGFIARSIVVYRTGVDAEVMRRNADAARQLAFQRAVADGHPGQFRRKLAVRRYWQLAKYVGVGDTELGAGLVDVQRVRVREGADAALATMYGGQPSQKEASPAPTRSAQAVLREKFAEMDPAEVIRIAADAHPDAPPPELASLLVSYGVVVDAVQVAVVLGHRPDEYEVDRPDTPAHQQVSDPVAALEPVTMEAAVVEAASSLGPDASAREIAERVALNRRLVVTEPYVRTALSRAAKKPQPEVPAKPMEGGYA
;
A
#
# COMPACT_ATOMS: atom_id res chain seq x y z
N MET A 1 -7.68 -21.87 11.22
CA MET A 1 -6.47 -21.38 11.91
C MET A 1 -6.77 -21.22 13.38
N THR A 2 -6.06 -21.92 14.26
CA THR A 2 -6.20 -21.79 15.72
C THR A 2 -5.34 -20.62 16.20
N THR A 3 -5.98 -19.54 16.64
CA THR A 3 -5.33 -18.40 17.29
C THR A 3 -4.80 -18.83 18.66
N ARG A 4 -3.48 -18.74 18.88
CA ARG A 4 -2.87 -19.07 20.17
C ARG A 4 -2.94 -17.88 21.11
N GLU A 5 -3.24 -18.12 22.38
CA GLU A 5 -3.20 -17.09 23.41
C GLU A 5 -1.85 -17.05 24.14
N LEU A 6 -1.44 -15.85 24.54
CA LEU A 6 -0.26 -15.67 25.39
C LEU A 6 -0.61 -16.06 26.81
N THR A 7 0.27 -16.81 27.46
CA THR A 7 0.16 -17.04 28.90
C THR A 7 0.36 -15.73 29.66
N LYS A 8 -0.24 -15.61 30.85
CA LYS A 8 -0.04 -14.43 31.72
C LYS A 8 1.44 -14.16 32.00
N GLY A 9 2.25 -15.21 32.18
CA GLY A 9 3.69 -15.10 32.36
C GLY A 9 4.42 -14.56 31.13
N GLN A 10 4.12 -15.07 29.93
CA GLN A 10 4.70 -14.54 28.68
C GLN A 10 4.33 -13.08 28.45
N ALA A 11 3.06 -12.72 28.67
CA ALA A 11 2.60 -11.33 28.57
C ALA A 11 3.34 -10.42 29.55
N GLY A 12 3.55 -10.86 30.80
CA GLY A 12 4.31 -10.12 31.80
C GLY A 12 5.78 -9.90 31.41
N VAL A 13 6.47 -10.94 30.94
CA VAL A 13 7.88 -10.84 30.52
C VAL A 13 8.03 -9.91 29.31
N LEU A 14 7.19 -10.07 28.28
CA LEU A 14 7.24 -9.25 27.07
C LEU A 14 6.86 -7.80 27.37
N GLY A 15 5.86 -7.57 28.23
CA GLY A 15 5.49 -6.22 28.69
C GLY A 15 6.60 -5.54 29.48
N THR A 16 7.29 -6.28 30.35
CA THR A 16 8.43 -5.75 31.12
C THR A 16 9.60 -5.39 30.21
N ALA A 17 9.95 -6.27 29.27
CA ALA A 17 11.00 -6.00 28.29
C ALA A 17 10.67 -4.77 27.42
N ALA A 18 9.42 -4.65 26.96
CA ALA A 18 8.97 -3.48 26.22
C ALA A 18 9.05 -2.19 27.05
N GLY A 19 8.63 -2.26 28.33
CA GLY A 19 8.74 -1.13 29.26
C GLY A 19 10.18 -0.66 29.45
N LEU A 20 11.13 -1.58 29.64
CA LEU A 20 12.56 -1.25 29.74
C LEU A 20 13.10 -0.57 28.47
N MET A 21 12.69 -1.04 27.28
CA MET A 21 13.10 -0.44 26.01
C MET A 21 12.57 1.00 25.85
N VAL A 22 11.32 1.25 26.28
CA VAL A 22 10.75 2.61 26.31
C VAL A 22 11.52 3.52 27.26
N VAL A 23 11.86 3.02 28.45
CA VAL A 23 12.65 3.76 29.45
C VAL A 23 14.03 4.12 28.89
N VAL A 24 14.73 3.17 28.26
CA VAL A 24 16.04 3.43 27.62
C VAL A 24 15.92 4.49 26.51
N GLY A 25 14.88 4.40 25.67
CA GLY A 25 14.62 5.41 24.64
C GLY A 25 14.38 6.81 25.21
N ALA A 26 13.60 6.91 26.31
CA ALA A 26 13.33 8.19 26.97
C ALA A 26 14.60 8.79 27.62
N PHE A 27 15.44 7.97 28.27
CA PHE A 27 16.72 8.43 28.81
C PHE A 27 17.68 8.89 27.72
N GLY A 28 17.73 8.17 26.61
CA GLY A 28 18.51 8.61 25.46
C GLY A 28 18.03 9.97 24.96
N ALA A 29 16.71 10.16 24.83
CA ALA A 29 16.14 11.41 24.33
C ALA A 29 16.44 12.60 25.24
N TRP A 30 16.36 12.35 26.54
CA TRP A 30 16.82 13.29 27.55
C TRP A 30 18.30 13.63 27.39
N GLY A 31 19.15 12.62 27.16
CA GLY A 31 20.59 12.79 26.93
C GLY A 31 20.91 13.66 25.72
N THR A 32 20.27 13.41 24.58
CA THR A 32 20.44 14.21 23.36
C THR A 32 19.98 15.65 23.58
N TYR A 33 18.84 15.85 24.27
CA TYR A 33 18.37 17.18 24.63
C TYR A 33 19.38 17.91 25.52
N SER A 34 19.88 17.26 26.58
CA SER A 34 20.85 17.89 27.48
C SER A 34 22.16 18.26 26.76
N ASN A 35 22.65 17.40 25.85
CA ASN A 35 23.85 17.68 25.08
C ASN A 35 23.64 18.84 24.09
N ALA A 36 22.49 18.86 23.41
CA ALA A 36 22.18 19.95 22.48
C ALA A 36 21.96 21.29 23.21
N VAL A 37 21.37 21.29 24.41
CA VAL A 37 21.24 22.51 25.23
C VAL A 37 22.60 23.01 25.69
N ALA A 38 23.48 22.11 26.11
CA ALA A 38 24.84 22.44 26.54
C ALA A 38 25.64 23.10 25.40
N GLU A 39 25.53 22.58 24.18
CA GLU A 39 26.28 23.06 23.01
C GLU A 39 25.71 24.34 22.38
N PHE A 40 24.39 24.40 22.16
CA PHE A 40 23.78 25.52 21.43
C PHE A 40 23.40 26.71 22.32
N HIS A 41 23.50 26.57 23.65
CA HIS A 41 23.10 27.56 24.67
C HIS A 41 21.69 28.14 24.46
N ARG A 42 20.83 27.47 23.67
CA ARG A 42 19.47 27.88 23.30
C ARG A 42 18.55 26.67 23.34
N GLN A 43 17.63 26.66 24.30
CA GLN A 43 16.70 25.55 24.52
C GLN A 43 15.77 25.29 23.32
N ALA A 44 15.39 26.32 22.57
CA ALA A 44 14.52 26.18 21.40
C ALA A 44 15.22 25.46 20.23
N THR A 45 16.50 25.76 19.97
CA THR A 45 17.30 25.09 18.93
C THR A 45 17.55 23.63 19.30
N ALA A 46 17.85 23.37 20.58
CA ALA A 46 18.04 22.01 21.09
C ALA A 46 16.76 21.16 20.97
N ALA A 47 15.59 21.72 21.32
CA ALA A 47 14.32 21.05 21.14
C ALA A 47 14.02 20.73 19.66
N GLY A 48 14.34 21.64 18.74
CA GLY A 48 14.18 21.43 17.31
C GLY A 48 15.06 20.32 16.74
N VAL A 49 16.33 20.24 17.17
CA VAL A 49 17.27 19.18 16.76
C VAL A 49 16.81 17.81 17.27
N VAL A 50 16.39 17.73 18.53
CA VAL A 50 15.84 16.51 19.13
C VAL A 50 14.55 16.08 18.43
N ALA A 51 13.63 17.00 18.18
CA ALA A 51 12.39 16.71 17.48
C ALA A 51 12.63 16.23 16.04
N ALA A 52 13.62 16.80 15.33
CA ALA A 52 13.95 16.40 13.96
C ALA A 52 14.65 15.03 13.89
N GLY A 53 15.59 14.74 14.80
CA GLY A 53 16.35 13.49 14.79
C GLY A 53 15.62 12.32 15.48
N GLU A 54 15.22 12.52 16.72
CA GLU A 54 14.61 11.47 17.54
C GLU A 54 13.12 11.35 17.30
N GLY A 55 12.44 12.48 17.05
CA GLY A 55 11.03 12.45 16.66
C GLY A 55 10.82 11.65 15.37
N LEU A 56 11.71 11.80 14.38
CA LEU A 56 11.68 10.99 13.17
C LEU A 56 11.91 9.50 13.47
N THR A 57 12.92 9.17 14.26
CA THR A 57 13.20 7.77 14.66
C THR A 57 12.02 7.14 15.40
N LEU A 58 11.40 7.90 16.31
CA LEU A 58 10.20 7.48 17.05
C LEU A 58 9.01 7.25 16.11
N ILE A 59 8.75 8.17 15.18
CA ILE A 59 7.68 8.03 14.18
C ILE A 59 7.93 6.75 13.35
N LEU A 60 9.15 6.54 12.86
CA LEU A 60 9.49 5.35 12.08
C LEU A 60 9.35 4.05 12.89
N ALA A 61 9.73 4.07 14.17
CA ALA A 61 9.56 2.94 15.08
C ALA A 61 8.08 2.64 15.34
N MET A 62 7.25 3.66 15.55
CA MET A 62 5.80 3.53 15.72
C MET A 62 5.12 3.01 14.45
N VAL A 63 5.54 3.47 13.27
CA VAL A 63 5.06 2.94 11.99
C VAL A 63 5.45 1.47 11.83
N MET A 64 6.71 1.11 12.13
CA MET A 64 7.14 -0.29 12.09
C MET A 64 6.31 -1.15 13.05
N LEU A 65 6.11 -0.69 14.28
CA LEU A 65 5.36 -1.40 15.31
C LEU A 65 3.89 -1.59 14.87
N GLY A 66 3.23 -0.53 14.44
CA GLY A 66 1.84 -0.57 13.96
C GLY A 66 1.67 -1.55 12.79
N ARG A 67 2.55 -1.50 11.79
CA ARG A 67 2.52 -2.45 10.67
C ARG A 67 2.74 -3.88 11.10
N THR A 68 3.68 -4.10 12.03
CA THR A 68 3.94 -5.43 12.58
C THR A 68 2.70 -5.99 13.29
N MET A 69 2.03 -5.18 14.12
CA MET A 69 0.80 -5.55 14.81
C MET A 69 -0.36 -5.83 13.84
N LEU A 70 -0.39 -5.17 12.68
CA LEU A 70 -1.34 -5.44 11.60
C LEU A 70 -0.98 -6.68 10.76
N GLY A 71 0.08 -7.41 11.10
CA GLY A 71 0.56 -8.55 10.32
C GLY A 71 1.08 -8.15 8.94
N GLN A 72 1.56 -6.91 8.78
CA GLN A 72 2.09 -6.41 7.52
C GLN A 72 3.62 -6.36 7.55
N PRO A 73 4.29 -6.61 6.41
CA PRO A 73 5.73 -6.44 6.31
C PRO A 73 6.11 -4.97 6.50
N SER A 74 7.24 -4.74 7.17
CA SER A 74 7.81 -3.42 7.36
C SER A 74 8.57 -2.99 6.10
N PRO A 75 8.26 -1.81 5.51
CA PRO A 75 8.96 -1.32 4.33
C PRO A 75 10.46 -1.16 4.59
N ALA A 76 11.30 -1.49 3.61
CA ALA A 76 12.74 -1.36 3.74
C ALA A 76 13.18 0.08 4.05
N VAL A 77 12.44 1.08 3.53
CA VAL A 77 12.68 2.51 3.79
C VAL A 77 12.49 2.85 5.27
N VAL A 78 11.48 2.29 5.93
CA VAL A 78 11.23 2.54 7.36
C VAL A 78 12.39 1.99 8.19
N ARG A 79 12.83 0.75 7.90
CA ARG A 79 13.99 0.14 8.60
C ARG A 79 15.28 0.91 8.33
N GLY A 80 15.54 1.27 7.07
CA GLY A 80 16.71 2.08 6.71
C GLY A 80 16.71 3.44 7.42
N GLY A 81 15.56 4.11 7.47
CA GLY A 81 15.41 5.40 8.15
C GLY A 81 15.67 5.33 9.66
N MET A 82 15.22 4.26 10.34
CA MET A 82 15.48 4.06 11.79
C MET A 82 16.96 3.90 12.15
N TRP A 83 17.80 3.47 11.19
CA TRP A 83 19.24 3.37 11.38
C TRP A 83 19.98 4.61 10.92
N LEU A 84 19.51 5.26 9.85
CA LEU A 84 20.18 6.41 9.25
C LEU A 84 20.24 7.61 10.20
N ALA A 85 19.16 7.93 10.90
CA ALA A 85 19.13 9.05 11.82
C ALA A 85 20.12 8.86 13.00
N PRO A 86 20.13 7.72 13.71
CA PRO A 86 21.07 7.51 14.81
C PRO A 86 22.52 7.33 14.37
N LEU A 87 22.78 6.74 13.20
CA LEU A 87 24.13 6.72 12.62
C LEU A 87 24.65 8.13 12.33
N SER A 88 23.79 9.00 11.81
CA SER A 88 24.15 10.39 11.53
C SER A 88 24.44 11.16 12.83
N ALA A 89 23.59 10.99 13.85
CA ALA A 89 23.81 11.55 15.18
C ALA A 89 25.09 11.03 15.84
N SER A 90 25.40 9.74 15.68
CA SER A 90 26.64 9.14 16.18
C SER A 90 27.87 9.74 15.52
N GLY A 91 27.81 9.97 14.19
CA GLY A 91 28.87 10.63 13.45
C GLY A 91 29.11 12.07 13.92
N ILE A 92 28.04 12.84 14.11
CA ILE A 92 28.12 14.21 14.66
C ILE A 92 28.72 14.19 16.07
N GLY A 93 28.26 13.25 16.93
CA GLY A 93 28.77 13.08 18.28
C GLY A 93 30.27 12.80 18.33
N ILE A 94 30.79 11.98 17.42
CA ILE A 94 32.24 11.72 17.30
C ILE A 94 33.00 12.99 16.93
N THR A 95 32.46 13.82 16.04
CA THR A 95 33.16 15.03 15.56
C THR A 95 33.21 16.16 16.58
N ILE A 96 32.28 16.20 17.53
CA ILE A 96 32.18 17.26 18.55
C ILE A 96 32.94 16.87 19.83
N ALA A 97 33.11 15.58 20.08
CA ALA A 97 33.78 15.10 21.29
C ALA A 97 35.23 15.58 21.40
N THR A 98 35.62 15.97 22.62
CA THR A 98 36.95 16.50 22.92
C THR A 98 37.97 15.41 23.24
N ASP A 99 37.51 14.23 23.67
CA ASP A 99 38.35 13.07 23.94
C ASP A 99 37.73 11.74 23.47
N VAL A 100 38.56 10.68 23.47
CA VAL A 100 38.18 9.34 22.98
C VAL A 100 37.05 8.70 23.81
N ARG A 101 36.99 8.97 25.11
CA ARG A 101 35.96 8.43 26.00
C ARG A 101 34.64 9.13 25.74
N GLU A 102 34.66 10.45 25.59
CA GLU A 102 33.49 11.25 25.23
C GLU A 102 32.95 10.86 23.85
N ALA A 103 33.84 10.69 22.86
CA ALA A 103 33.48 10.24 21.51
C ALA A 103 32.79 8.87 21.51
N ALA A 104 33.29 7.92 22.33
CA ALA A 104 32.67 6.61 22.46
C ALA A 104 31.26 6.70 23.06
N VAL A 105 31.06 7.53 24.08
CA VAL A 105 29.74 7.71 24.71
C VAL A 105 28.76 8.38 23.74
N TYR A 106 29.18 9.43 23.04
CA TYR A 106 28.34 10.13 22.06
C TYR A 106 28.03 9.29 20.82
N ALA A 107 28.91 8.37 20.43
CA ALA A 107 28.65 7.43 19.35
C ALA A 107 27.68 6.30 19.74
N VAL A 108 27.80 5.77 20.96
CA VAL A 108 26.98 4.61 21.38
C VAL A 108 25.56 5.00 21.74
N THR A 109 25.36 6.20 22.32
CA THR A 109 24.06 6.62 22.85
C THR A 109 22.94 6.62 21.81
N PRO A 110 23.11 7.20 20.60
CA PRO A 110 22.07 7.13 19.57
C PRO A 110 21.84 5.70 19.06
N LEU A 111 22.89 4.90 18.92
CA LEU A 111 22.78 3.51 18.45
C LEU A 111 21.99 2.62 19.43
N ALA A 112 22.10 2.88 20.73
CA ALA A 112 21.33 2.16 21.74
C ALA A 112 19.81 2.35 21.54
N MET A 113 19.36 3.50 21.05
CA MET A 113 17.95 3.76 20.73
C MET A 113 17.47 2.93 19.53
N SER A 114 18.25 2.87 18.45
CA SER A 114 17.93 2.00 17.31
C SER A 114 17.84 0.54 17.73
N GLY A 115 18.76 0.10 18.61
CA GLY A 115 18.74 -1.23 19.20
C GLY A 115 17.47 -1.49 20.00
N ALA A 116 17.04 -0.54 20.84
CA ALA A 116 15.79 -0.64 21.59
C ALA A 116 14.56 -0.67 20.67
N ALA A 117 14.53 0.14 19.62
CA ALA A 117 13.43 0.18 18.65
C ALA A 117 13.31 -1.11 17.82
N GLU A 118 14.42 -1.65 17.31
CA GLU A 118 14.43 -2.97 16.64
C GLU A 118 14.07 -4.10 17.63
N GLY A 119 14.51 -4.00 18.89
CA GLY A 119 14.11 -4.91 19.96
C GLY A 119 12.59 -4.94 20.20
N LEU A 120 11.96 -3.77 20.26
CA LEU A 120 10.49 -3.64 20.35
C LEU A 120 9.80 -4.23 19.11
N GLY A 121 10.32 -3.95 17.92
CA GLY A 121 9.83 -4.54 16.68
C GLY A 121 9.93 -6.07 16.68
N PHE A 122 11.02 -6.62 17.21
CA PHE A 122 11.21 -8.06 17.36
C PHE A 122 10.22 -8.68 18.35
N ILE A 123 9.97 -8.04 19.50
CA ILE A 123 8.96 -8.48 20.48
C ILE A 123 7.57 -8.50 19.84
N ALA A 124 7.18 -7.40 19.18
CA ALA A 124 5.90 -7.28 18.52
C ALA A 124 5.72 -8.35 17.43
N ARG A 125 6.73 -8.57 16.59
CA ARG A 125 6.72 -9.62 15.57
C ARG A 125 6.58 -11.00 16.19
N SER A 126 7.33 -11.28 17.26
CA SER A 126 7.25 -12.57 17.96
C SER A 126 5.85 -12.85 18.52
N ILE A 127 5.20 -11.82 19.06
CA ILE A 127 3.80 -11.92 19.54
C ILE A 127 2.86 -12.23 18.38
N VAL A 128 2.96 -11.49 17.28
CA VAL A 128 2.09 -11.65 16.11
C VAL A 128 2.27 -13.05 15.52
N VAL A 129 3.50 -13.46 15.25
CA VAL A 129 3.82 -14.81 14.72
C VAL A 129 3.33 -15.90 15.65
N TYR A 130 3.50 -15.74 16.97
CA TYR A 130 3.01 -16.73 17.92
C TYR A 130 1.48 -16.85 17.91
N ARG A 131 0.77 -15.71 17.81
CA ARG A 131 -0.70 -15.68 17.84
C ARG A 131 -1.34 -16.13 16.54
N THR A 132 -0.81 -15.68 15.40
CA THR A 132 -1.38 -15.94 14.07
C THR A 132 -0.81 -17.19 13.41
N GLY A 133 0.38 -17.64 13.83
CA GLY A 133 1.14 -18.70 13.15
C GLY A 133 1.83 -18.23 11.86
N VAL A 134 1.69 -16.95 11.51
CA VAL A 134 2.10 -16.42 10.20
C VAL A 134 3.11 -15.29 10.39
N ASP A 135 4.25 -15.40 9.72
CA ASP A 135 5.28 -14.37 9.66
C ASP A 135 5.23 -13.63 8.32
N ALA A 136 4.62 -12.44 8.32
CA ALA A 136 4.44 -11.61 7.13
C ALA A 136 5.77 -11.24 6.44
N GLU A 137 6.87 -11.14 7.18
CA GLU A 137 8.18 -10.80 6.64
C GLU A 137 8.87 -12.01 6.00
N VAL A 138 8.59 -13.22 6.49
CA VAL A 138 8.98 -14.46 5.81
C VAL A 138 8.14 -14.66 4.56
N MET A 139 6.82 -14.48 4.64
CA MET A 139 5.92 -14.59 3.48
C MET A 139 6.32 -13.63 2.35
N ARG A 140 6.60 -12.37 2.67
CA ARG A 140 7.09 -11.39 1.69
C ARG A 140 8.37 -11.87 0.99
N ARG A 141 9.37 -12.31 1.76
CA ARG A 141 10.65 -12.79 1.21
C ARG A 141 10.48 -14.04 0.36
N ASN A 142 9.62 -14.96 0.77
CA ASN A 142 9.30 -16.15 -0.02
C ASN A 142 8.57 -15.80 -1.31
N ALA A 143 7.61 -14.87 -1.28
CA ALA A 143 6.92 -14.39 -2.46
C ALA A 143 7.88 -13.68 -3.43
N ASP A 144 8.81 -12.87 -2.92
CA ASP A 144 9.86 -12.23 -3.73
C ASP A 144 10.79 -13.27 -4.37
N ALA A 145 11.24 -14.27 -3.60
CA ALA A 145 12.07 -15.35 -4.11
C ALA A 145 11.34 -16.18 -5.18
N ALA A 146 10.07 -16.51 -4.97
CA ALA A 146 9.24 -17.24 -5.92
C ALA A 146 9.07 -16.46 -7.24
N ARG A 147 8.78 -15.15 -7.16
CA ARG A 147 8.71 -14.27 -8.34
C ARG A 147 10.04 -14.25 -9.11
N GLN A 148 11.16 -14.11 -8.40
CA GLN A 148 12.47 -14.11 -9.03
C GLN A 148 12.81 -15.46 -9.67
N LEU A 149 12.43 -16.58 -9.05
CA LEU A 149 12.63 -17.91 -9.63
C LEU A 149 11.84 -18.09 -10.92
N ALA A 150 10.56 -17.70 -10.93
CA ALA A 150 9.74 -17.74 -12.14
C ALA A 150 10.35 -16.90 -13.26
N PHE A 151 10.82 -15.69 -12.93
CA PHE A 151 11.51 -14.82 -13.88
C PHE A 151 12.81 -15.45 -14.41
N GLN A 152 13.70 -15.95 -13.53
CA GLN A 152 14.94 -16.58 -13.97
C GLN A 152 14.69 -17.86 -14.79
N ARG A 153 13.63 -18.62 -14.48
CA ARG A 153 13.21 -19.78 -15.26
C ARG A 153 12.77 -19.38 -16.67
N ALA A 154 11.93 -18.36 -16.79
CA ALA A 154 11.49 -17.83 -18.08
C ALA A 154 12.69 -17.31 -18.91
N VAL A 155 13.63 -16.61 -18.29
CA VAL A 155 14.86 -16.14 -18.96
C VAL A 155 15.75 -17.30 -19.38
N ALA A 156 15.87 -18.36 -18.58
CA ALA A 156 16.66 -19.54 -18.91
C ALA A 156 16.09 -20.30 -20.13
N ASP A 157 14.77 -20.32 -20.28
CA ASP A 157 14.09 -21.05 -21.35
C ASP A 157 13.94 -20.22 -22.63
N GLY A 158 13.66 -18.91 -22.53
CA GLY A 158 13.27 -18.08 -23.67
C GLY A 158 14.25 -16.99 -24.13
N HIS A 159 15.34 -16.71 -23.40
CA HIS A 159 16.21 -15.58 -23.74
C HIS A 159 17.17 -15.90 -24.91
N PRO A 160 17.27 -15.07 -25.97
CA PRO A 160 18.06 -15.38 -27.17
C PRO A 160 19.58 -15.52 -26.90
N GLY A 161 20.12 -14.74 -25.98
CA GLY A 161 21.54 -14.81 -25.59
C GLY A 161 21.88 -15.99 -24.68
N GLN A 162 22.74 -16.92 -25.14
CA GLN A 162 23.19 -18.09 -24.38
C GLN A 162 23.84 -17.73 -23.03
N PHE A 163 24.60 -16.63 -22.97
CA PHE A 163 25.23 -16.16 -21.73
C PHE A 163 24.17 -15.80 -20.68
N ARG A 164 23.11 -15.09 -21.08
CA ARG A 164 22.03 -14.72 -20.16
C ARG A 164 21.25 -15.93 -19.68
N ARG A 165 21.01 -16.92 -20.56
CA ARG A 165 20.41 -18.21 -20.17
C ARG A 165 21.24 -18.92 -19.10
N LYS A 166 22.56 -19.08 -19.31
CA LYS A 166 23.47 -19.70 -18.33
C LYS A 166 23.52 -18.93 -17.01
N LEU A 167 23.55 -17.60 -17.07
CA LEU A 167 23.52 -16.75 -15.87
C LEU A 167 22.19 -16.89 -15.11
N ALA A 168 21.07 -16.95 -15.82
CA ALA A 168 19.75 -17.15 -15.23
C ALA A 168 19.65 -18.50 -14.54
N VAL A 169 20.17 -19.59 -15.14
CA VAL A 169 20.27 -20.89 -14.47
C VAL A 169 21.08 -20.81 -13.18
N ARG A 170 22.24 -20.15 -13.20
CA ARG A 170 23.06 -19.97 -11.97
C ARG A 170 22.31 -19.19 -10.90
N ARG A 171 21.65 -18.09 -11.26
CA ARG A 171 20.84 -17.27 -10.34
C ARG A 171 19.63 -18.04 -9.81
N TYR A 172 19.00 -18.85 -10.64
CA TYR A 172 17.90 -19.74 -10.24
C TYR A 172 18.36 -20.69 -9.13
N TRP A 173 19.48 -21.40 -9.31
CA TRP A 173 20.03 -22.28 -8.27
C TRP A 173 20.44 -21.52 -7.00
N GLN A 174 21.00 -20.32 -7.15
CA GLN A 174 21.33 -19.47 -6.00
C GLN A 174 20.10 -18.97 -5.24
N LEU A 175 18.97 -18.74 -5.91
CA LEU A 175 17.71 -18.33 -5.28
C LEU A 175 16.98 -19.52 -4.66
N ALA A 176 17.03 -20.69 -5.31
CA ALA A 176 16.38 -21.92 -4.85
C ALA A 176 16.82 -22.32 -3.43
N LYS A 177 18.07 -22.04 -3.05
CA LYS A 177 18.60 -22.31 -1.70
C LYS A 177 17.92 -21.51 -0.59
N TYR A 178 17.20 -20.43 -0.92
CA TYR A 178 16.52 -19.57 0.03
C TYR A 178 15.00 -19.75 0.06
N VAL A 179 14.43 -20.53 -0.86
CA VAL A 179 12.98 -20.76 -0.90
C VAL A 179 12.55 -21.53 0.35
N GLY A 180 11.54 -21.03 1.03
CA GLY A 180 10.97 -21.70 2.21
C GLY A 180 11.81 -21.57 3.47
N VAL A 181 12.92 -20.82 3.45
CA VAL A 181 13.75 -20.61 4.64
C VAL A 181 12.96 -19.79 5.67
N GLY A 182 12.74 -20.37 6.84
CA GLY A 182 11.97 -19.76 7.93
C GLY A 182 10.45 -19.90 7.78
N ASP A 183 9.97 -20.63 6.77
CA ASP A 183 8.56 -20.95 6.59
C ASP A 183 8.22 -22.25 7.33
N THR A 184 7.76 -22.10 8.56
CA THR A 184 7.42 -23.24 9.42
C THR A 184 6.21 -24.01 8.89
N GLU A 185 5.30 -23.35 8.19
CA GLU A 185 4.10 -23.97 7.64
C GLU A 185 4.45 -24.81 6.41
N LEU A 186 5.26 -24.28 5.50
CA LEU A 186 5.80 -25.04 4.38
C LEU A 186 6.66 -26.22 4.85
N GLY A 187 7.50 -26.03 5.88
CA GLY A 187 8.29 -27.11 6.46
C GLY A 187 7.42 -28.23 7.03
N ALA A 188 6.37 -27.89 7.79
CA ALA A 188 5.41 -28.87 8.31
C ALA A 188 4.67 -29.59 7.17
N GLY A 189 4.17 -28.84 6.18
CA GLY A 189 3.48 -29.40 5.02
C GLY A 189 4.36 -30.34 4.18
N LEU A 190 5.65 -30.03 4.01
CA LEU A 190 6.59 -30.92 3.31
C LEU A 190 6.80 -32.24 4.05
N VAL A 191 6.90 -32.20 5.39
CA VAL A 191 7.00 -33.40 6.22
C VAL A 191 5.73 -34.25 6.11
N ASP A 192 4.55 -33.61 6.10
CA ASP A 192 3.29 -34.32 5.93
C ASP A 192 3.19 -34.99 4.55
N VAL A 193 3.55 -34.29 3.48
CA VAL A 193 3.61 -34.86 2.13
C VAL A 193 4.61 -36.01 2.05
N GLN A 194 5.79 -35.87 2.67
CA GLN A 194 6.77 -36.96 2.74
C GLN A 194 6.22 -38.16 3.52
N ARG A 195 5.55 -37.93 4.65
CA ARG A 195 4.95 -39.00 5.45
C ARG A 195 3.89 -39.76 4.66
N VAL A 196 3.06 -39.07 3.87
CA VAL A 196 2.11 -39.69 2.95
C VAL A 196 2.83 -40.54 1.91
N ARG A 197 3.83 -39.98 1.22
CA ARG A 197 4.58 -40.73 0.18
C ARG A 197 5.33 -41.94 0.75
N VAL A 198 5.91 -41.82 1.94
CA VAL A 198 6.58 -42.94 2.63
C VAL A 198 5.57 -44.03 2.99
N ARG A 199 4.38 -43.65 3.48
CA ARG A 199 3.31 -44.60 3.78
C ARG A 199 2.83 -45.31 2.51
N GLU A 200 2.62 -44.58 1.42
CA GLU A 200 2.24 -45.16 0.12
C GLU A 200 3.32 -46.10 -0.43
N GLY A 201 4.60 -45.72 -0.32
CA GLY A 201 5.72 -46.59 -0.72
C GLY A 201 5.84 -47.84 0.13
N ALA A 202 5.62 -47.73 1.45
CA ALA A 202 5.64 -48.86 2.37
C ALA A 202 4.49 -49.83 2.10
N ASP A 203 3.29 -49.32 1.83
CA ASP A 203 2.12 -50.12 1.47
C ASP A 203 2.36 -50.90 0.16
N ALA A 204 2.91 -50.24 -0.86
CA ALA A 204 3.28 -50.88 -2.12
C ALA A 204 4.35 -51.99 -1.95
N ALA A 205 5.33 -51.76 -1.09
CA ALA A 205 6.36 -52.76 -0.77
C ALA A 205 5.77 -53.97 -0.02
N LEU A 206 4.90 -53.74 0.97
CA LEU A 206 4.23 -54.81 1.73
C LEU A 206 3.32 -55.65 0.82
N ALA A 207 2.54 -55.01 -0.06
CA ALA A 207 1.71 -55.71 -1.01
C ALA A 207 2.53 -56.68 -1.88
N THR A 208 3.68 -56.20 -2.39
CA THR A 208 4.63 -57.01 -3.18
C THR A 208 5.18 -58.20 -2.39
N MET A 209 5.51 -58.03 -1.10
CA MET A 209 6.04 -59.10 -0.25
C MET A 209 5.02 -60.19 0.08
N TYR A 210 3.74 -59.84 0.23
CA TYR A 210 2.67 -60.81 0.52
C TYR A 210 2.06 -61.46 -0.72
N GLY A 211 2.71 -61.34 -1.89
CA GLY A 211 2.22 -61.91 -3.15
C GLY A 211 0.94 -61.24 -3.67
N GLY A 212 0.49 -60.16 -3.02
CA GLY A 212 -0.45 -59.24 -3.63
C GLY A 212 0.27 -58.55 -4.78
N GLN A 213 -0.38 -58.39 -5.92
CA GLN A 213 0.03 -57.27 -6.75
C GLN A 213 -0.02 -56.03 -5.85
N PRO A 214 0.99 -55.13 -5.86
CA PRO A 214 0.73 -53.80 -5.35
C PRO A 214 -0.57 -53.41 -5.99
N SER A 215 -1.56 -53.06 -5.17
CA SER A 215 -2.65 -52.28 -5.71
C SER A 215 -1.94 -51.07 -6.30
N GLN A 216 -1.64 -51.12 -7.60
CA GLN A 216 -2.01 -50.03 -8.46
C GLN A 216 -3.39 -49.71 -7.93
N LYS A 217 -3.45 -48.69 -7.08
CA LYS A 217 -4.54 -47.76 -7.19
C LYS A 217 -4.66 -47.62 -8.70
N GLU A 218 -5.65 -48.28 -9.29
CA GLU A 218 -6.39 -47.71 -10.38
C GLU A 218 -6.33 -46.23 -10.09
N ALA A 219 -5.65 -45.48 -10.97
CA ALA A 219 -5.58 -44.04 -10.88
C ALA A 219 -6.96 -43.61 -10.41
N SER A 220 -7.04 -43.13 -9.15
CA SER A 220 -8.28 -42.96 -8.38
C SER A 220 -9.38 -42.65 -9.38
N PRO A 221 -10.43 -43.50 -9.55
CA PRO A 221 -11.25 -43.51 -10.76
C PRO A 221 -11.47 -42.07 -11.14
N ALA A 222 -10.88 -41.66 -12.28
CA ALA A 222 -10.72 -40.25 -12.65
C ALA A 222 -11.95 -39.51 -12.13
N PRO A 223 -11.77 -38.61 -11.14
CA PRO A 223 -12.82 -38.23 -10.18
C PRO A 223 -14.10 -38.13 -10.97
N THR A 224 -15.06 -39.04 -10.71
CA THR A 224 -16.22 -39.31 -11.58
C THR A 224 -16.65 -37.99 -12.17
N ARG A 225 -16.33 -37.75 -13.45
CA ARG A 225 -16.26 -36.41 -14.04
C ARG A 225 -17.56 -35.71 -13.66
N SER A 226 -17.51 -34.82 -12.66
CA SER A 226 -18.76 -34.38 -12.05
C SER A 226 -19.54 -33.67 -13.13
N ALA A 227 -20.87 -33.70 -13.09
CA ALA A 227 -21.68 -33.01 -14.10
C ALA A 227 -21.22 -31.54 -14.24
N GLN A 228 -20.80 -30.92 -13.13
CA GLN A 228 -20.20 -29.60 -13.07
C GLN A 228 -18.82 -29.51 -13.75
N ALA A 229 -17.95 -30.53 -13.64
CA ALA A 229 -16.67 -30.57 -14.34
C ALA A 229 -16.83 -30.70 -15.85
N VAL A 230 -17.80 -31.51 -16.31
CA VAL A 230 -18.15 -31.65 -17.73
C VAL A 230 -18.71 -30.33 -18.29
N LEU A 231 -19.60 -29.68 -17.54
CA LEU A 231 -20.14 -28.37 -17.92
C LEU A 231 -19.07 -27.29 -17.98
N ARG A 232 -18.14 -27.27 -17.01
CA ARG A 232 -17.02 -26.31 -16.99
C ARG A 232 -16.11 -26.47 -18.22
N GLU A 233 -15.76 -27.70 -18.58
CA GLU A 233 -14.95 -28.00 -19.78
C GLU A 233 -15.69 -27.55 -21.05
N LYS A 234 -16.98 -27.86 -21.15
CA LYS A 234 -17.79 -27.50 -22.32
C LYS A 234 -18.03 -25.99 -22.45
N PHE A 235 -18.23 -25.28 -21.34
CA PHE A 235 -18.37 -23.82 -21.33
C PHE A 235 -17.05 -23.09 -21.60
N ALA A 236 -15.90 -23.68 -21.26
CA ALA A 236 -14.60 -23.10 -21.57
C ALA A 236 -14.29 -23.07 -23.07
N GLU A 237 -14.88 -23.97 -23.85
CA GLU A 237 -14.71 -24.04 -25.32
C GLU A 237 -15.74 -23.20 -26.08
N MET A 238 -16.78 -22.71 -25.41
CA MET A 238 -17.91 -21.99 -26.01
C MET A 238 -17.71 -20.48 -25.94
N ASP A 239 -18.31 -19.74 -26.89
CA ASP A 239 -18.34 -18.28 -26.82
C ASP A 239 -19.13 -17.81 -25.58
N PRO A 240 -18.59 -16.87 -24.77
CA PRO A 240 -19.25 -16.41 -23.55
C PRO A 240 -20.68 -15.89 -23.77
N ALA A 241 -21.00 -15.27 -24.91
CA ALA A 241 -22.34 -14.77 -25.18
C ALA A 241 -23.33 -15.91 -25.50
N GLU A 242 -22.86 -17.05 -25.99
CA GLU A 242 -23.68 -18.25 -26.17
C GLU A 242 -23.94 -18.94 -24.83
N VAL A 243 -22.92 -19.04 -23.97
CA VAL A 243 -23.09 -19.58 -22.61
C VAL A 243 -24.07 -18.73 -21.78
N ILE A 244 -24.00 -17.40 -21.90
CA ILE A 244 -24.95 -16.49 -21.24
C ILE A 244 -26.39 -16.76 -21.68
N ARG A 245 -26.62 -16.97 -22.99
CA ARG A 245 -27.97 -17.27 -23.53
C ARG A 245 -28.48 -18.62 -23.03
N ILE A 246 -27.64 -19.64 -23.01
CA ILE A 246 -27.99 -20.97 -22.46
C ILE A 246 -28.35 -20.88 -20.97
N ALA A 247 -27.59 -20.11 -20.19
CA ALA A 247 -27.87 -19.93 -18.77
C ALA A 247 -29.17 -19.15 -18.53
N ALA A 248 -29.45 -18.14 -19.34
CA ALA A 248 -30.70 -17.38 -19.28
C ALA A 248 -31.92 -18.23 -19.68
N ASP A 249 -31.80 -19.10 -20.69
CA ASP A 249 -32.86 -20.03 -21.09
C ASP A 249 -33.15 -21.07 -19.98
N ALA A 250 -32.12 -21.52 -19.27
CA ALA A 250 -32.26 -22.45 -18.14
C ALA A 250 -32.81 -21.78 -16.86
N HIS A 251 -32.59 -20.47 -16.71
CA HIS A 251 -33.00 -19.68 -15.55
C HIS A 251 -33.68 -18.38 -16.00
N PRO A 252 -34.91 -18.45 -16.56
CA PRO A 252 -35.57 -17.30 -17.20
C PRO A 252 -35.89 -16.17 -16.23
N ASP A 253 -36.05 -16.48 -14.94
CA ASP A 253 -36.40 -15.51 -13.89
C ASP A 253 -35.18 -14.93 -13.17
N ALA A 254 -33.95 -15.40 -13.49
CA ALA A 254 -32.75 -14.97 -12.79
C ALA A 254 -32.25 -13.61 -13.32
N PRO A 255 -32.07 -12.60 -12.45
CA PRO A 255 -31.55 -11.30 -12.88
C PRO A 255 -30.07 -11.42 -13.32
N PRO A 256 -29.57 -10.48 -14.17
CA PRO A 256 -28.21 -10.54 -14.71
C PRO A 256 -27.07 -10.74 -13.69
N PRO A 257 -27.10 -10.16 -12.47
CA PRO A 257 -26.06 -10.41 -11.46
C PRO A 257 -26.04 -11.85 -10.92
N GLU A 258 -27.20 -12.49 -10.85
CA GLU A 258 -27.33 -13.88 -10.38
C GLU A 258 -26.82 -14.84 -11.45
N LEU A 259 -27.16 -14.60 -12.72
CA LEU A 259 -26.60 -15.33 -13.86
C LEU A 259 -25.08 -15.19 -13.95
N ALA A 260 -24.54 -13.98 -13.76
CA ALA A 260 -23.09 -13.77 -13.73
C ALA A 260 -22.42 -14.59 -12.60
N SER A 261 -23.01 -14.58 -11.40
CA SER A 261 -22.51 -15.36 -10.26
C SER A 261 -22.54 -16.87 -10.51
N LEU A 262 -23.61 -17.35 -11.15
CA LEU A 262 -23.77 -18.74 -11.56
C LEU A 262 -22.70 -19.13 -12.57
N LEU A 263 -22.49 -18.33 -13.61
CA LEU A 263 -21.50 -18.56 -14.67
C LEU A 263 -20.06 -18.57 -14.14
N VAL A 264 -19.74 -17.69 -13.19
CA VAL A 264 -18.45 -17.68 -12.50
C VAL A 264 -18.21 -19.00 -11.75
N SER A 265 -19.25 -19.61 -11.17
CA SER A 265 -19.13 -20.93 -10.50
C SER A 265 -18.76 -22.07 -11.48
N TYR A 266 -19.13 -21.90 -12.76
CA TYR A 266 -18.75 -22.79 -13.86
C TYR A 266 -17.45 -22.37 -14.56
N GLY A 267 -16.75 -21.35 -14.06
CA GLY A 267 -15.44 -20.91 -14.58
C GLY A 267 -15.51 -19.93 -15.75
N VAL A 268 -16.69 -19.40 -16.06
CA VAL A 268 -16.89 -18.39 -17.11
C VAL A 268 -16.79 -17.00 -16.48
N VAL A 269 -15.78 -16.24 -16.89
CA VAL A 269 -15.49 -14.91 -16.31
C VAL A 269 -16.34 -13.86 -17.02
N VAL A 270 -17.51 -13.56 -16.45
CA VAL A 270 -18.43 -12.51 -16.93
C VAL A 270 -18.95 -11.67 -15.76
N ASP A 271 -19.21 -10.40 -16.03
CA ASP A 271 -19.83 -9.49 -15.07
C ASP A 271 -21.33 -9.26 -15.38
N ALA A 272 -22.06 -8.68 -14.43
CA ALA A 272 -23.50 -8.45 -14.55
C ALA A 272 -23.87 -7.53 -15.73
N VAL A 273 -22.99 -6.59 -16.11
CA VAL A 273 -23.21 -5.67 -17.22
C VAL A 273 -23.05 -6.41 -18.55
N GLN A 274 -22.04 -7.26 -18.68
CA GLN A 274 -21.84 -8.11 -19.85
C GLN A 274 -23.04 -9.04 -20.08
N VAL A 275 -23.54 -9.66 -19.00
CA VAL A 275 -24.77 -10.48 -19.06
C VAL A 275 -25.96 -9.64 -19.52
N ALA A 276 -26.18 -8.46 -18.92
CA ALA A 276 -27.28 -7.58 -19.29
C ALA A 276 -27.20 -7.13 -20.75
N VAL A 277 -26.01 -6.80 -21.25
CA VAL A 277 -25.78 -6.38 -22.64
C VAL A 277 -26.11 -7.52 -23.61
N VAL A 278 -25.66 -8.75 -23.33
CA VAL A 278 -25.93 -9.91 -24.18
C VAL A 278 -27.44 -10.26 -24.19
N LEU A 279 -28.13 -10.09 -23.06
CA LEU A 279 -29.55 -10.35 -22.95
C LEU A 279 -30.44 -9.16 -23.38
N GLY A 280 -29.84 -8.04 -23.81
CA GLY A 280 -30.58 -6.83 -24.18
C GLY A 280 -31.34 -6.19 -23.01
N HIS A 281 -30.95 -6.49 -21.77
CA HIS A 281 -31.57 -5.92 -20.58
C HIS A 281 -31.08 -4.48 -20.39
N ARG A 282 -32.02 -3.54 -20.32
CA ARG A 282 -31.70 -2.15 -19.95
C ARG A 282 -31.71 -2.06 -18.41
N PRO A 283 -30.67 -1.46 -17.80
CA PRO A 283 -30.70 -1.25 -16.36
C PRO A 283 -31.86 -0.32 -15.99
N ASP A 284 -32.46 -0.56 -14.82
CA ASP A 284 -33.49 0.30 -14.29
C ASP A 284 -32.95 1.72 -14.11
N GLU A 285 -33.65 2.70 -14.67
CA GLU A 285 -33.37 4.10 -14.43
C GLU A 285 -33.85 4.44 -13.01
N TYR A 286 -32.95 4.95 -12.18
CA TYR A 286 -33.31 5.46 -10.87
C TYR A 286 -32.93 6.93 -10.77
N GLU A 287 -33.84 7.71 -10.20
CA GLU A 287 -33.62 9.12 -9.95
C GLU A 287 -32.71 9.24 -8.72
N VAL A 288 -31.51 9.78 -8.93
CA VAL A 288 -30.57 10.03 -7.83
C VAL A 288 -30.94 11.36 -7.20
N ASP A 289 -31.69 11.31 -6.10
CA ASP A 289 -31.89 12.47 -5.25
C ASP A 289 -30.57 12.78 -4.53
N ARG A 290 -29.87 13.80 -5.02
CA ARG A 290 -28.62 14.27 -4.44
C ARG A 290 -28.95 15.51 -3.62
N PRO A 291 -28.93 15.44 -2.26
CA PRO A 291 -29.22 16.61 -1.44
C PRO A 291 -28.27 17.75 -1.80
N ASP A 292 -28.80 18.98 -1.83
CA ASP A 292 -28.06 20.21 -2.13
C ASP A 292 -26.80 20.32 -1.26
N THR A 293 -25.71 19.77 -1.77
CA THR A 293 -24.40 19.87 -1.16
C THR A 293 -23.78 21.17 -1.69
N PRO A 294 -23.20 22.03 -0.85
CA PRO A 294 -22.51 23.22 -1.34
C PRO A 294 -21.51 22.80 -2.42
N ALA A 295 -21.48 23.54 -3.53
CA ALA A 295 -20.76 23.21 -4.75
C ALA A 295 -19.25 23.02 -4.51
N HIS A 296 -18.86 21.85 -4.01
CA HIS A 296 -17.48 21.41 -3.98
C HIS A 296 -17.17 20.90 -5.38
N GLN A 297 -16.33 21.69 -6.07
CA GLN A 297 -15.55 21.35 -7.27
C GLN A 297 -16.11 20.15 -8.03
N GLN A 298 -17.14 20.40 -8.83
CA GLN A 298 -17.28 19.62 -10.05
C GLN A 298 -15.96 19.85 -10.81
N VAL A 299 -15.19 18.78 -10.98
CA VAL A 299 -14.10 18.74 -11.94
C VAL A 299 -14.79 18.85 -13.29
N SER A 300 -15.02 20.08 -13.74
CA SER A 300 -15.33 20.34 -15.13
C SER A 300 -14.24 19.65 -15.95
N ASP A 301 -14.66 19.00 -17.03
CA ASP A 301 -13.82 18.23 -17.95
C ASP A 301 -12.43 18.84 -18.19
N PRO A 302 -11.42 18.02 -18.56
CA PRO A 302 -10.03 18.48 -18.71
C PRO A 302 -9.77 19.57 -19.77
N VAL A 303 -10.79 20.14 -20.41
CA VAL A 303 -10.65 21.11 -21.51
C VAL A 303 -11.82 22.13 -21.57
N ALA A 304 -12.27 22.68 -20.45
CA ALA A 304 -12.76 24.07 -20.50
C ALA A 304 -11.52 24.95 -20.28
N ALA A 305 -10.80 25.24 -21.36
CA ALA A 305 -9.68 26.17 -21.35
C ALA A 305 -10.19 27.52 -20.87
N LEU A 306 -10.07 27.78 -19.57
CA LEU A 306 -10.34 29.09 -19.01
C LEU A 306 -9.49 30.07 -19.84
N GLU A 307 -10.13 31.11 -20.39
CA GLU A 307 -9.44 32.06 -21.23
C GLU A 307 -8.17 32.58 -20.52
N PRO A 308 -7.06 32.75 -21.25
CA PRO A 308 -5.81 33.23 -20.67
C PRO A 308 -6.03 34.63 -20.12
N VAL A 309 -6.20 34.72 -18.81
CA VAL A 309 -6.32 35.98 -18.07
C VAL A 309 -4.95 36.40 -17.53
N THR A 310 -4.73 37.72 -17.49
CA THR A 310 -3.57 38.26 -16.78
C THR A 310 -3.70 38.01 -15.28
N MET A 311 -2.59 38.02 -14.54
CA MET A 311 -2.61 37.87 -13.07
C MET A 311 -3.50 38.92 -12.40
N GLU A 312 -3.56 40.15 -12.93
CA GLU A 312 -4.45 41.20 -12.43
C GLU A 312 -5.92 40.85 -12.66
N ALA A 313 -6.27 40.34 -13.86
CA ALA A 313 -7.64 39.92 -14.16
C ALA A 313 -8.09 38.72 -13.31
N ALA A 314 -7.20 37.76 -13.05
CA ALA A 314 -7.50 36.64 -12.15
C ALA A 314 -7.79 37.10 -10.70
N VAL A 315 -7.07 38.12 -10.22
CA VAL A 315 -7.33 38.72 -8.90
C VAL A 315 -8.67 39.46 -8.88
N VAL A 316 -8.99 40.22 -9.93
CA VAL A 316 -10.27 40.96 -10.03
C VAL A 316 -11.46 40.01 -10.12
N GLU A 317 -11.34 38.92 -10.88
CA GLU A 317 -12.36 37.85 -10.97
C GLU A 317 -12.56 37.15 -9.62
N ALA A 318 -11.47 36.81 -8.92
CA ALA A 318 -11.58 36.21 -7.60
C ALA A 318 -12.25 37.16 -6.60
N ALA A 319 -11.90 38.45 -6.61
CA ALA A 319 -12.51 39.46 -5.76
C ALA A 319 -14.00 39.67 -6.06
N SER A 320 -14.40 39.71 -7.33
CA SER A 320 -15.81 39.85 -7.69
C SER A 320 -16.65 38.64 -7.27
N SER A 321 -16.07 37.44 -7.31
CA SER A 321 -16.74 36.21 -6.86
C SER A 321 -16.91 36.09 -5.34
N LEU A 322 -15.98 36.67 -4.56
CA LEU A 322 -16.00 36.61 -3.10
C LEU A 322 -16.80 37.75 -2.46
N GLY A 323 -17.03 38.84 -3.19
CA GLY A 323 -17.77 40.03 -2.71
C GLY A 323 -16.85 41.13 -2.17
N PRO A 324 -17.42 42.31 -1.87
CA PRO A 324 -16.66 43.53 -1.56
C PRO A 324 -15.90 43.47 -0.23
N ASP A 325 -16.32 42.62 0.70
CA ASP A 325 -15.72 42.50 2.04
C ASP A 325 -14.60 41.45 2.12
N ALA A 326 -14.25 40.81 1.00
CA ALA A 326 -13.25 39.75 0.96
C ALA A 326 -11.85 40.27 1.31
N SER A 327 -11.17 39.58 2.22
CA SER A 327 -9.80 39.92 2.60
C SER A 327 -8.81 39.59 1.48
N ALA A 328 -7.68 40.30 1.44
CA ALA A 328 -6.63 40.05 0.45
C ALA A 328 -6.08 38.61 0.50
N ARG A 329 -6.15 37.97 1.67
CA ARG A 329 -5.76 36.58 1.89
C ARG A 329 -6.75 35.61 1.25
N GLU A 330 -8.05 35.79 1.49
CA GLU A 330 -9.10 34.94 0.89
C GLU A 330 -9.08 35.02 -0.64
N ILE A 331 -8.82 36.21 -1.18
CA ILE A 331 -8.67 36.41 -2.63
C ILE A 331 -7.43 35.66 -3.14
N ALA A 332 -6.29 35.73 -2.45
CA ALA A 332 -5.08 35.00 -2.84
C ALA A 332 -5.28 33.47 -2.79
N GLU A 333 -5.94 32.96 -1.76
CA GLU A 333 -6.29 31.55 -1.62
C GLU A 333 -7.23 31.10 -2.75
N ARG A 334 -8.23 31.92 -3.11
CA ARG A 334 -9.15 31.65 -4.23
C ARG A 334 -8.43 31.62 -5.58
N VAL A 335 -7.50 32.53 -5.82
CA VAL A 335 -6.68 32.56 -7.05
C VAL A 335 -5.77 31.32 -7.14
N ALA A 336 -5.17 30.90 -6.02
CA ALA A 336 -4.36 29.69 -5.96
C ALA A 336 -5.20 28.43 -6.23
N LEU A 337 -6.42 28.36 -5.69
CA LEU A 337 -7.32 27.22 -5.88
C LEU A 337 -7.88 27.14 -7.31
N ASN A 338 -8.36 28.25 -7.87
CA ASN A 338 -9.07 28.25 -9.16
C ASN A 338 -8.13 28.33 -10.36
N ARG A 339 -7.04 29.10 -10.26
CA ARG A 339 -6.13 29.38 -11.38
C ARG A 339 -4.73 28.80 -11.21
N ARG A 340 -4.43 28.17 -10.06
CA ARG A 340 -3.09 27.65 -9.71
C ARG A 340 -1.99 28.72 -9.77
N LEU A 341 -2.35 29.97 -9.52
CA LEU A 341 -1.43 31.10 -9.48
C LEU A 341 -1.14 31.50 -8.04
N VAL A 342 0.13 31.61 -7.69
CA VAL A 342 0.56 32.06 -6.36
C VAL A 342 0.72 33.58 -6.39
N VAL A 343 -0.18 34.28 -5.70
CA VAL A 343 -0.14 35.74 -5.55
C VAL A 343 0.01 36.12 -4.09
N THR A 344 0.78 37.19 -3.83
CA THR A 344 0.98 37.70 -2.46
C THR A 344 -0.10 38.71 -2.09
N GLU A 345 -0.44 38.84 -0.81
CA GLU A 345 -1.44 39.82 -0.36
C GLU A 345 -1.13 41.28 -0.79
N PRO A 346 0.13 41.77 -0.76
CA PRO A 346 0.46 43.10 -1.26
C PRO A 346 0.16 43.26 -2.76
N TYR A 347 0.37 42.21 -3.55
CA TYR A 347 0.03 42.20 -4.97
C TYR A 347 -1.49 42.29 -5.17
N VAL A 348 -2.26 41.52 -4.40
CA VAL A 348 -3.74 41.57 -4.44
C VAL A 348 -4.25 42.98 -4.18
N ARG A 349 -3.78 43.64 -3.10
CA ARG A 349 -4.17 45.02 -2.77
C ARG A 349 -3.82 46.00 -3.89
N THR A 350 -2.64 45.84 -4.49
CA THR A 350 -2.18 46.69 -5.60
C THR A 350 -3.03 46.49 -6.85
N ALA A 351 -3.35 45.25 -7.19
CA ALA A 351 -4.19 44.91 -8.34
C ALA A 351 -5.60 45.49 -8.18
N LEU A 352 -6.22 45.36 -7.01
CA LEU A 352 -7.53 45.95 -6.72
C LEU A 352 -7.51 47.47 -6.76
N SER A 353 -6.47 48.11 -6.21
CA SER A 353 -6.32 49.56 -6.27
C SER A 353 -6.19 50.08 -7.70
N ARG A 354 -5.50 49.32 -8.58
CA ARG A 354 -5.38 49.66 -10.01
C ARG A 354 -6.70 49.45 -10.75
N ALA A 355 -7.40 48.36 -10.48
CA ALA A 355 -8.70 48.06 -11.07
C ALA A 355 -9.74 49.15 -10.73
N ALA A 356 -9.77 49.62 -9.47
CA ALA A 356 -10.67 50.69 -9.03
C ALA A 356 -10.42 52.05 -9.72
N LYS A 357 -9.21 52.26 -10.26
CA LYS A 357 -8.83 53.50 -10.98
C LYS A 357 -9.04 53.41 -12.48
N LYS A 358 -9.35 52.23 -13.04
CA LYS A 358 -9.64 52.11 -14.47
C LYS A 358 -11.00 52.75 -14.77
N PRO A 359 -11.08 53.71 -15.72
CA PRO A 359 -12.35 54.25 -16.16
C PRO A 359 -13.22 53.11 -16.71
N GLN A 360 -14.49 53.07 -16.29
CA GLN A 360 -15.44 52.09 -16.82
C GLN A 360 -15.54 52.26 -18.34
N PRO A 361 -15.50 51.17 -19.13
CA PRO A 361 -15.68 51.28 -20.58
C PRO A 361 -17.04 51.91 -20.86
N GLU A 362 -17.05 52.95 -21.70
CA GLU A 362 -18.27 53.63 -22.15
C GLU A 362 -19.25 52.59 -22.71
N VAL A 363 -20.44 52.54 -22.12
CA VAL A 363 -21.54 51.72 -22.62
C VAL A 363 -21.84 52.18 -24.05
N PRO A 364 -21.78 51.31 -25.07
CA PRO A 364 -22.07 51.70 -26.44
C PRO A 364 -23.47 52.30 -26.50
N ALA A 365 -23.57 53.51 -27.05
CA ALA A 365 -24.82 54.26 -27.13
C ALA A 365 -25.91 53.40 -27.80
N LYS A 366 -27.08 53.30 -27.16
CA LYS A 366 -28.26 52.66 -27.75
C LYS A 366 -28.55 53.34 -29.11
N PRO A 367 -28.69 52.59 -30.21
CA PRO A 367 -29.12 53.18 -31.48
C PRO A 367 -30.52 53.80 -31.27
N MET A 368 -30.67 55.06 -31.66
CA MET A 368 -31.95 55.77 -31.54
C MET A 368 -32.97 55.15 -32.50
N GLU A 369 -33.94 54.42 -31.95
CA GLU A 369 -35.19 54.08 -32.64
C GLU A 369 -36.07 55.34 -32.67
N GLY A 370 -35.98 56.08 -33.77
CA GLY A 370 -36.76 57.30 -33.99
C GLY A 370 -36.96 57.54 -35.49
N GLY A 371 -37.71 56.67 -36.14
CA GLY A 371 -38.27 56.94 -37.47
C GLY A 371 -39.39 57.95 -37.35
N TYR A 372 -39.21 59.13 -37.94
CA TYR A 372 -40.30 60.05 -38.25
C TYR A 372 -41.11 59.50 -39.44
N ALA A 373 -42.42 59.73 -39.36
CA ALA A 373 -43.47 59.35 -40.30
C ALA A 373 -43.31 59.92 -41.71
#